data_AF-A0A2N0X4V8-F1
#
_entry.id   AF-A0A2N0X4V8-F1
#
_cell.length_a   1.000
_cell.length_b   1.000
_cell.length_c   1.000
_cell.angle_alpha   90.00
_cell.angle_beta   90.00
_cell.angle_gamma   90.00
#
_symmetry.space_group_name_H-M   'P 1'
#
loop_
_entity.id
_entity.type
_entity.pdbx_description
1 polymer ?
#
loop_
_entity_poly.entity_id
_entity_poly.type
_entity_poly.pdbx_seq_one_letter_code
_entity_poly.pdbx_strand_id
1 'polypeptide(L)'
;MTVKGHVGAGDSARLKSGDPVQIKAPGNRGRGAIVDPNPKWYSIKNDGKFYSFIISADIQTFGGNSGGALLDAQDNLVGVLAGGNARDRSYYTPINEIRALLG
;
A
#
# COMPACT_ATOMS: atom_id res chain seq x y z
N MET A 1 -0.71 -16.79 -6.79
CA MET A 1 -1.35 -16.41 -8.07
C MET A 1 -0.36 -15.50 -8.79
N THR A 2 0.21 -15.93 -9.91
CA THR A 2 1.25 -15.19 -10.62
C THR A 2 0.58 -14.27 -11.63
N VAL A 3 0.69 -12.95 -11.45
CA VAL A 3 0.17 -11.97 -12.42
C VAL A 3 0.97 -12.14 -13.73
N LYS A 4 0.32 -12.63 -14.79
CA LYS A 4 0.89 -12.70 -16.15
C LYS A 4 0.64 -11.35 -16.84
N GLY A 5 1.67 -10.52 -16.87
CA GLY A 5 1.69 -9.23 -17.57
C GLY A 5 3.06 -8.56 -17.40
N HIS A 6 3.48 -7.73 -18.35
CA HIS A 6 4.67 -6.91 -18.16
C HIS A 6 4.37 -5.91 -17.04
N VAL A 7 4.97 -6.14 -15.87
CA VAL A 7 4.73 -5.32 -14.68
C VAL A 7 5.37 -3.95 -14.91
N GLY A 8 4.54 -2.96 -15.24
CA GLY A 8 4.97 -1.60 -15.60
C GLY A 8 5.18 -0.69 -14.38
N ALA A 9 5.62 0.54 -14.63
CA ALA A 9 5.62 1.58 -13.60
C ALA A 9 4.20 1.86 -13.09
N GLY A 10 4.01 2.08 -11.78
CA GLY A 10 2.67 2.24 -11.19
C GLY A 10 1.86 0.95 -11.06
N ASP A 11 2.51 -0.21 -11.14
CA ASP A 11 1.92 -1.50 -10.75
C ASP A 11 2.52 -1.94 -9.41
N SER A 12 1.65 -2.17 -8.41
CA SER A 12 2.05 -2.66 -7.09
C SER A 12 2.75 -4.02 -7.16
N ALA A 13 2.44 -4.85 -8.16
CA ALA A 13 3.08 -6.15 -8.34
C ALA A 13 4.57 -6.04 -8.69
N ARG A 14 5.07 -4.84 -9.02
CA ARG A 14 6.50 -4.56 -9.29
C ARG A 14 7.29 -4.42 -8.00
N LEU A 15 6.63 -4.03 -6.92
CA LEU A 15 7.27 -3.60 -5.70
C LEU A 15 8.07 -4.73 -5.07
N LYS A 16 9.22 -4.38 -4.52
CA LYS A 16 10.11 -5.26 -3.77
C LYS A 16 10.34 -4.69 -2.39
N SER A 17 10.66 -5.56 -1.44
CA SER A 17 11.13 -5.11 -0.12
C SER A 17 12.33 -4.18 -0.30
N GLY A 18 12.32 -3.03 0.37
CA GLY A 18 13.33 -1.99 0.28
C GLY A 18 13.07 -0.93 -0.79
N ASP A 19 12.10 -1.12 -1.69
CA ASP A 19 11.78 -0.10 -2.70
C ASP A 19 11.31 1.20 -2.02
N PRO A 20 11.89 2.37 -2.38
CA PRO A 20 11.54 3.62 -1.75
C PRO A 20 10.16 4.09 -2.18
N VAL A 21 9.38 4.57 -1.22
CA VAL A 21 8.01 5.02 -1.39
C VAL A 21 7.71 6.25 -0.54
N GLN A 22 6.65 6.96 -0.90
CA GLN A 22 6.13 8.09 -0.12
C GLN A 22 4.62 8.06 0.00
N ILE A 23 4.11 8.54 1.14
CA ILE A 23 2.67 8.76 1.31
C ILE A 23 2.30 10.20 0.94
N LYS A 24 1.17 10.35 0.26
CA LYS A 24 0.51 11.64 0.00
C LYS A 24 -0.88 11.62 0.64
N ALA A 25 -0.97 12.13 1.86
CA ALA A 25 -2.22 12.28 2.62
C ALA A 25 -2.33 13.69 3.25
N PRO A 26 -3.50 14.12 3.76
CA PRO A 26 -3.62 15.39 4.49
C PRO A 26 -2.62 15.47 5.65
N GLY A 27 -1.77 16.52 5.65
CA GLY A 27 -0.74 16.71 6.68
C GLY A 27 0.39 15.67 6.71
N ASN A 28 0.46 14.73 5.76
CA ASN A 28 1.48 13.69 5.73
C ASN A 28 2.13 13.55 4.34
N ARG A 29 3.46 13.67 4.32
CA ARG A 29 4.35 13.51 3.16
C ARG A 29 5.53 12.58 3.50
N GLY A 30 5.31 11.66 4.44
CA GLY A 30 6.31 10.73 4.94
C GLY A 30 6.90 9.88 3.82
N ARG A 31 8.18 9.57 3.95
CA ARG A 31 8.94 8.69 3.06
C ARG A 31 9.39 7.48 3.84
N GLY A 32 9.53 6.37 3.13
CA GLY A 32 10.00 5.11 3.67
C GLY A 32 10.33 4.13 2.56
N ALA A 33 10.28 2.86 2.88
CA ALA A 33 10.50 1.74 2.01
C ALA A 33 9.40 0.69 2.19
N ILE A 34 9.17 -0.09 1.14
CA ILE A 34 8.32 -1.28 1.21
C ILE A 34 8.95 -2.29 2.17
N VAL A 35 8.16 -2.79 3.10
CA VAL A 35 8.55 -3.83 4.07
C VAL A 35 8.09 -5.20 3.61
N ASP A 36 6.83 -5.31 3.18
CA ASP A 36 6.27 -6.54 2.63
C ASP A 36 5.49 -6.20 1.35
N PRO A 37 6.04 -6.53 0.16
CA PRO A 37 5.37 -6.29 -1.11
C PRO A 37 4.30 -7.33 -1.43
N ASN A 38 4.27 -8.46 -0.71
CA ASN A 38 3.35 -9.54 -1.02
C ASN A 38 2.02 -9.29 -0.32
N PRO A 39 0.92 -9.14 -1.08
CA PRO A 39 -0.38 -8.94 -0.48
C PRO A 39 -0.76 -10.12 0.43
N LYS A 40 -0.87 -9.85 1.73
CA LYS A 40 -1.37 -10.82 2.71
C LYS A 40 -2.78 -10.44 3.13
N TRP A 41 -3.60 -11.45 3.36
CA TRP A 41 -4.94 -11.31 3.90
C TRP A 41 -4.82 -10.98 5.39
N TYR A 42 -5.00 -9.71 5.75
CA TYR A 42 -5.10 -9.30 7.14
C TYR A 42 -6.53 -8.87 7.46
N SER A 43 -7.01 -9.29 8.62
CA SER A 43 -8.27 -8.76 9.16
C SER A 43 -8.00 -7.41 9.81
N ILE A 44 -8.53 -6.34 9.22
CA ILE A 44 -8.34 -4.97 9.74
C ILE A 44 -9.22 -4.71 10.98
N LYS A 45 -10.21 -5.57 11.24
CA LYS A 45 -11.02 -5.57 12.47
C LYS A 45 -10.92 -6.92 13.20
N ASN A 46 -11.01 -6.91 14.52
CA ASN A 46 -11.12 -8.13 15.34
C ASN A 46 -12.41 -8.94 15.09
N ASP A 47 -13.28 -8.51 14.16
CA ASP A 47 -14.51 -9.21 13.79
C ASP A 47 -14.36 -10.10 12.53
N GLY A 48 -13.18 -10.15 11.91
CA GLY A 48 -12.92 -11.02 10.76
C GLY A 48 -13.56 -10.58 9.44
N LYS A 49 -14.19 -9.40 9.38
CA LYS A 49 -15.07 -9.04 8.25
C LYS A 49 -14.38 -8.39 7.06
N PHE A 50 -13.20 -7.82 7.27
CA PHE A 50 -12.50 -7.07 6.23
C PHE A 50 -11.14 -7.68 5.98
N TYR A 51 -11.10 -8.55 4.98
CA TYR A 51 -9.85 -8.98 4.42
C TYR A 51 -9.44 -8.00 3.33
N SER A 52 -8.28 -7.39 3.50
CA SER A 52 -7.68 -6.57 2.44
C SER A 52 -6.44 -7.29 1.93
N PHE A 53 -6.20 -7.16 0.63
CA PHE A 53 -4.88 -7.40 0.05
C PHE A 53 -3.99 -6.26 0.53
N ILE A 54 -2.93 -6.56 1.29
CA ILE A 54 -2.14 -5.50 1.94
C ILE A 54 -0.67 -5.63 1.62
N ILE A 55 -0.09 -4.57 1.06
CA ILE A 55 1.35 -4.31 1.09
C ILE A 55 1.68 -3.40 2.27
N SER A 56 2.89 -3.49 2.81
CA SER A 56 3.30 -2.65 3.94
C SER A 56 4.52 -1.81 3.65
N ALA A 57 4.57 -0.62 4.23
CA ALA A 57 5.72 0.28 4.18
C ALA A 57 6.03 0.80 5.58
N ASP A 58 7.29 1.12 5.83
CA ASP A 58 7.77 1.63 7.11
C ASP A 58 7.51 3.14 7.30
N ILE A 59 6.31 3.57 6.93
CA ILE A 59 5.87 4.96 7.00
C ILE A 59 4.92 5.11 8.18
N GLN A 60 5.18 6.09 9.05
CA GLN A 60 4.25 6.47 10.09
C GLN A 60 3.01 7.16 9.51
N THR A 61 1.82 6.73 9.94
CA THR A 61 0.54 7.37 9.57
C THR A 61 -0.31 7.66 10.80
N PHE A 62 -1.28 8.55 10.63
CA PHE A 62 -2.13 9.04 11.71
C PHE A 62 -3.60 9.02 11.31
N GLY A 63 -4.50 9.19 12.29
CA GLY A 63 -5.93 9.38 12.04
C GLY A 63 -6.16 10.52 11.04
N GLY A 64 -7.00 10.27 10.04
CA GLY A 64 -7.25 11.20 8.93
C GLY A 64 -6.34 11.03 7.71
N ASN A 65 -5.37 10.11 7.73
CA ASN A 65 -4.56 9.79 6.54
C ASN A 65 -5.17 8.69 5.65
N SER A 66 -6.20 7.97 6.11
CA SER A 66 -6.84 6.87 5.36
C SER A 66 -7.31 7.33 3.99
N GLY A 67 -7.13 6.48 2.98
CA GLY A 67 -7.35 6.87 1.58
C GLY A 67 -6.19 7.64 0.92
N GLY A 68 -5.14 7.97 1.68
CA GLY A 68 -3.94 8.61 1.16
C GLY A 68 -3.19 7.74 0.15
N ALA A 69 -2.61 8.38 -0.87
CA ALA A 69 -1.89 7.69 -1.94
C ALA A 69 -0.51 7.24 -1.48
N LEU A 70 -0.14 5.99 -1.78
CA LEU A 70 1.24 5.51 -1.74
C LEU A 70 1.84 5.63 -3.13
N LEU A 71 2.95 6.36 -3.25
CA LEU A 71 3.64 6.61 -4.49
C LEU A 71 5.00 5.93 -4.50
N ASP A 72 5.40 5.39 -5.64
CA ASP A 72 6.76 4.90 -5.86
C ASP A 72 7.74 6.05 -6.10
N ALA A 73 9.03 5.72 -6.26
CA ALA A 73 10.10 6.68 -6.48
C ALA A 73 9.94 7.55 -7.74
N GLN A 74 9.08 7.14 -8.69
CA GLN A 74 8.77 7.87 -9.91
C GLN A 74 7.39 8.55 -9.83
N ASP A 75 6.84 8.74 -8.62
CA ASP A 75 5.54 9.36 -8.35
C ASP A 75 4.33 8.60 -8.92
N ASN A 76 4.48 7.32 -9.25
CA ASN A 76 3.33 6.52 -9.68
C ASN A 76 2.53 6.03 -8.49
N LEU A 77 1.20 6.06 -8.60
CA LEU A 77 0.31 5.47 -7.60
C LEU A 77 0.47 3.95 -7.58
N VAL A 78 0.86 3.42 -6.43
CA VAL A 78 1.05 1.97 -6.21
C VAL A 78 0.22 1.42 -5.05
N GLY A 79 -0.51 2.26 -4.33
CA GLY A 79 -1.42 1.78 -3.30
C GLY A 79 -2.20 2.90 -2.62
N VAL A 80 -3.16 2.52 -1.80
CA VAL A 80 -4.03 3.42 -1.04
C VAL A 80 -4.00 3.01 0.43
N LEU A 81 -3.78 3.97 1.35
CA LEU A 81 -3.69 3.68 2.78
C LEU A 81 -5.00 3.08 3.29
N ALA A 82 -4.92 1.83 3.76
CA ALA A 82 -6.04 1.08 4.32
C ALA A 82 -6.05 1.12 5.86
N GLY A 83 -4.87 1.28 6.47
CA GLY A 83 -4.71 1.38 7.92
C GLY A 83 -3.23 1.43 8.28
N GLY A 84 -2.91 1.61 9.56
CA GLY A 84 -1.52 1.72 9.98
C GLY A 84 -1.43 2.14 11.43
N ASN A 85 -0.31 1.80 12.07
CA ASN A 85 -0.06 2.22 13.43
C ASN A 85 0.77 3.52 13.46
N ALA A 86 0.70 4.21 14.60
CA ALA A 86 1.83 5.00 15.05
C ALA A 86 2.95 4.00 15.43
N ARG A 87 4.16 4.14 14.86
CA ARG A 87 5.36 3.25 14.93
C ARG A 87 5.69 2.53 13.62
N ASP A 88 5.82 3.31 12.54
CA ASP A 88 6.58 2.94 11.33
C ASP A 88 6.17 1.63 10.65
N ARG A 89 4.88 1.26 10.70
CA ARG A 89 4.34 0.24 9.79
C ARG A 89 2.90 0.56 9.41
N SER A 90 2.74 0.95 8.16
CA SER A 90 1.45 1.25 7.55
C SER A 90 1.12 0.26 6.44
N TYR A 91 -0.18 0.10 6.22
CA TYR A 91 -0.80 -0.95 5.42
C TYR A 91 -1.61 -0.32 4.29
N TYR A 92 -1.37 -0.79 3.07
CA TYR A 92 -1.92 -0.20 1.86
C TYR A 92 -2.59 -1.26 1.01
N THR A 93 -3.78 -0.95 0.50
CA THR A 93 -4.41 -1.74 -0.56
C THR A 93 -3.67 -1.47 -1.87
N PRO A 94 -3.12 -2.48 -2.54
CA PRO A 94 -2.34 -2.29 -3.75
C PRO A 94 -3.25 -1.93 -4.93
N ILE A 95 -2.79 -1.05 -5.82
CA ILE A 95 -3.61 -0.46 -6.89
C ILE A 95 -4.03 -1.48 -7.94
N ASN A 96 -3.24 -2.53 -8.17
CA ASN A 96 -3.56 -3.60 -9.10
C ASN A 96 -4.80 -4.39 -8.68
N GLU A 97 -4.99 -4.62 -7.38
CA GLU A 97 -6.19 -5.28 -6.83
C GLU A 97 -7.43 -4.40 -6.96
N ILE A 98 -7.29 -3.08 -6.74
CA ILE A 98 -8.38 -2.12 -6.94
C ILE A 98 -8.82 -2.10 -8.42
N ARG A 99 -7.84 -2.04 -9.35
CA ARG A 99 -8.12 -2.08 -10.80
C ARG A 99 -8.78 -3.39 -11.22
N ALA A 100 -8.31 -4.53 -10.73
CA ALA A 100 -8.89 -5.83 -11.05
C ALA A 100 -10.37 -5.94 -10.62
N LEU A 101 -10.77 -5.26 -9.55
CA LEU A 101 -12.16 -5.24 -9.07
C LEU A 101 -13.06 -4.26 -9.84
N LEU A 102 -12.51 -3.18 -10.39
CA LEU A 102 -13.30 -2.08 -10.97
C LEU A 102 -13.34 -2.05 -12.51
N GLY A 103 -12.41 -2.75 -13.18
CA GLY A 103 -12.22 -2.67 -14.64
C GLY A 103 -11.41 -1.47 -15.08
#